data_AF-A0A8X7VZH1-F1
#
_entry.id   AF-A0A8X7VZH1-F1
#
_cell.length_a   1.000
_cell.length_b   1.000
_cell.length_c   1.000
_cell.angle_alpha   90.00
_cell.angle_beta   90.00
_cell.angle_gamma   90.00
#
_symmetry.space_group_name_H-M   'P 1'
#
loop_
_entity.id
_entity.type
_entity.pdbx_description
1 polymer ?
#
loop_
_entity_poly.entity_id
_entity_poly.type
_entity_poly.pdbx_seq_one_letter_code
_entity_poly.pdbx_strand_id
1 'polypeptide(L)'
;MQKILSSFSLSEDIVVEYVTDLTHKAQEIGSKRGRLLVDDFLYLVRKDSPKLNRCRELLAMQEELKQARKAFDVDEEKITSLD
;
A
#
# COMPACT_ATOMS: atom_id res chain seq x y z
N MET A 1 3.16 34.56 4.30
CA MET A 1 4.04 33.37 4.42
C MET A 1 3.85 32.62 5.74
N GLN A 2 3.86 33.28 6.92
CA GLN A 2 3.73 32.60 8.23
C GLN A 2 2.53 31.65 8.38
N LYS A 3 1.37 31.97 7.78
CA LYS A 3 0.11 31.23 7.94
C LYS A 3 0.06 29.89 7.17
N ILE A 4 0.82 29.76 6.08
CA ILE A 4 0.85 28.54 5.26
C ILE A 4 1.70 27.47 5.93
N LEU A 5 2.85 27.86 6.51
CA LEU A 5 3.75 26.95 7.22
C LEU A 5 3.03 26.26 8.40
N SER A 6 2.25 27.03 9.17
CA SER A 6 1.47 26.49 10.30
C SER A 6 0.39 25.50 9.89
N SER A 7 -0.30 25.73 8.77
CA SER A 7 -1.31 24.78 8.27
C SER A 7 -0.69 23.53 7.68
N PHE A 8 0.48 23.67 7.03
CA PHE A 8 1.23 22.54 6.49
C PHE A 8 1.75 21.63 7.62
N SER A 9 2.44 22.19 8.61
CA SER A 9 2.94 21.43 9.76
C SER A 9 1.80 20.71 10.51
N LEU A 10 0.66 21.38 10.70
CA LEU A 10 -0.50 20.73 11.30
C LEU A 10 -1.03 19.57 10.45
N SER A 11 -1.11 19.74 9.12
CA SER A 11 -1.55 18.67 8.24
C SER A 11 -0.60 17.47 8.24
N GLU A 12 0.71 17.73 8.37
CA GLU A 12 1.72 16.69 8.50
C GLU A 12 1.51 15.89 9.79
N ASP A 13 1.37 16.57 10.93
CA ASP A 13 1.12 15.93 12.23
C ASP A 13 -0.14 15.05 12.19
N ILE A 14 -1.24 15.57 11.62
CA ILE A 14 -2.51 14.84 11.49
C ILE A 14 -2.33 13.59 10.61
N VAL A 15 -1.60 13.69 9.50
CA VAL A 15 -1.39 12.56 8.58
C VAL A 15 -0.51 11.50 9.25
N VAL A 16 0.54 11.91 9.95
CA VAL A 16 1.42 10.99 10.69
C VAL A 16 0.65 10.25 11.78
N GLU A 17 -0.15 10.95 12.57
CA GLU A 17 -1.01 10.36 13.59
C GLU A 17 -2.01 9.38 12.96
N TYR A 18 -2.71 9.79 11.90
CA TYR A 18 -3.69 8.95 11.22
C TYR A 18 -3.07 7.65 10.67
N VAL A 19 -1.92 7.73 10.00
CA VAL A 19 -1.24 6.55 9.44
C VAL A 19 -0.75 5.63 10.56
N THR A 20 -0.23 6.19 11.65
CA THR A 20 0.23 5.44 12.83
C THR A 20 -0.92 4.67 13.45
N ASP A 21 -2.03 5.34 13.72
CA ASP A 21 -3.25 4.74 14.29
C ASP A 21 -3.84 3.66 13.40
N LEU A 22 -3.90 3.91 12.09
CA LEU A 22 -4.40 2.93 11.13
C LEU A 22 -3.53 1.67 11.13
N THR A 23 -2.21 1.84 11.22
CA THR A 23 -1.24 0.74 11.23
C THR A 23 -1.34 -0.09 12.51
N HIS A 24 -1.47 0.55 13.68
CA HIS A 24 -1.68 -0.17 14.94
C HIS A 24 -2.98 -0.99 14.93
N LYS A 25 -4.08 -0.42 14.41
CA LYS A 25 -5.35 -1.15 14.27
C LYS A 25 -5.22 -2.33 13.30
N ALA A 26 -4.49 -2.16 12.20
CA ALA A 26 -4.26 -3.24 11.24
C ALA A 26 -3.40 -4.34 11.85
N GLN A 27 -2.37 -3.97 12.62
CA GLN A 27 -1.52 -4.90 13.35
C GLN A 27 -2.29 -5.68 14.41
N GLU A 28 -3.24 -5.07 15.14
CA GLU A 28 -4.08 -5.79 16.11
C GLU A 28 -4.87 -6.93 15.43
N ILE A 29 -5.39 -6.68 14.22
CA ILE A 29 -6.08 -7.68 13.39
C ILE A 29 -5.08 -8.78 12.97
N GLY A 30 -3.94 -8.37 12.41
CA GLY A 30 -2.90 -9.28 11.90
C GLY A 30 -2.17 -10.08 12.99
N SER A 31 -2.17 -9.61 14.23
CA SER A 31 -1.49 -10.24 15.38
C SER A 31 -2.05 -11.62 15.67
N LYS A 32 -3.36 -11.84 15.47
CA LYS A 32 -3.98 -13.18 15.59
C LYS A 32 -3.39 -14.20 14.62
N ARG A 33 -2.89 -13.73 13.48
CA ARG A 33 -2.24 -14.53 12.44
C ARG A 33 -0.70 -14.50 12.56
N GLY A 34 -0.14 -13.67 13.43
CA GLY A 34 1.30 -13.46 13.57
C GLY A 34 1.96 -12.69 12.42
N ARG A 35 1.19 -12.10 11.50
CA ARG A 35 1.73 -11.28 10.40
C ARG A 35 0.71 -10.24 9.92
N LEU A 36 1.20 -9.04 9.62
CA LEU A 36 0.45 -7.96 9.00
C LEU A 36 0.31 -8.22 7.48
N LEU A 37 -0.92 -8.13 6.95
CA LEU A 37 -1.23 -8.26 5.53
C LEU A 37 -2.01 -7.04 5.04
N VAL A 38 -2.04 -6.84 3.73
CA VAL A 38 -2.82 -5.79 3.06
C VAL A 38 -4.31 -5.91 3.40
N ASP A 39 -4.84 -7.14 3.50
CA ASP A 39 -6.24 -7.39 3.85
C ASP A 39 -6.64 -6.83 5.22
N ASP A 40 -5.70 -6.68 6.15
CA ASP A 40 -5.98 -6.10 7.46
C ASP A 40 -6.33 -4.61 7.32
N PHE A 41 -5.66 -3.89 6.41
CA PHE A 41 -6.00 -2.51 6.06
C PHE A 41 -7.32 -2.43 5.29
N LEU A 42 -7.55 -3.35 4.33
CA LEU A 42 -8.81 -3.41 3.58
C LEU A 42 -10.00 -3.66 4.51
N TYR A 43 -9.81 -4.47 5.55
CA TYR A 43 -10.82 -4.69 6.58
C TYR A 43 -11.15 -3.40 7.33
N LEU A 44 -10.17 -2.57 7.69
CA LEU A 44 -10.42 -1.29 8.38
C LEU A 44 -11.22 -0.31 7.51
N VAL A 45 -10.96 -0.24 6.21
CA VAL A 45 -11.66 0.66 5.29
C VAL A 45 -12.98 0.10 4.74
N ARG A 46 -13.38 -1.12 5.14
CA ARG A 46 -14.49 -1.87 4.51
C ARG A 46 -15.87 -1.20 4.52
N LYS A 47 -16.05 -0.17 5.35
CA LYS A 47 -17.31 0.56 5.47
C LYS A 47 -17.41 1.74 4.50
N ASP A 48 -16.31 2.09 3.84
CA ASP A 48 -16.24 3.14 2.83
C ASP A 48 -16.06 2.47 1.45
N SER A 49 -17.18 2.12 0.81
CA SER A 49 -17.18 1.37 -0.46
C SER A 49 -16.37 2.06 -1.57
N PRO A 50 -16.48 3.40 -1.79
CA PRO A 50 -15.64 4.08 -2.77
C PRO A 50 -14.14 3.95 -2.48
N LYS A 51 -13.71 4.15 -1.22
CA LYS A 51 -12.29 4.00 -0.84
C LYS A 51 -11.80 2.56 -1.00
N LEU A 52 -12.60 1.59 -0.56
CA LEU A 52 -12.28 0.17 -0.67
C LEU A 52 -12.14 -0.27 -2.13
N ASN A 53 -13.03 0.18 -3.02
CA ASN A 53 -12.96 -0.15 -4.44
C ASN A 53 -11.69 0.41 -5.07
N ARG A 54 -11.36 1.68 -4.78
CA ARG A 54 -10.13 2.30 -5.25
C ARG A 54 -8.88 1.55 -4.77
N CYS A 55 -8.85 1.12 -3.50
CA CYS A 55 -7.74 0.31 -2.99
C CYS A 55 -7.59 -1.00 -3.76
N ARG A 56 -8.69 -1.70 -4.07
CA ARG A 56 -8.66 -2.95 -4.83
C ARG A 56 -8.16 -2.77 -6.26
N GLU A 57 -8.63 -1.73 -6.94
CA GLU A 57 -8.17 -1.38 -8.29
C GLU A 57 -6.66 -1.14 -8.32
N LEU A 58 -6.15 -0.32 -7.40
CA LEU A 58 -4.71 -0.03 -7.31
C LEU A 58 -3.87 -1.29 -7.02
N LEU A 59 -4.35 -2.18 -6.15
CA LEU A 59 -3.66 -3.44 -5.85
C LEU A 59 -3.67 -4.40 -7.05
N ALA A 60 -4.78 -4.45 -7.80
CA ALA A 60 -4.86 -5.25 -9.02
C ALA A 60 -3.88 -4.73 -10.09
N MET A 61 -3.86 -3.41 -10.32
CA MET A 61 -2.92 -2.78 -11.23
C MET A 61 -1.46 -3.01 -10.81
N GLN A 62 -1.16 -2.96 -9.51
CA GLN A 62 0.18 -3.25 -9.00
C GLN A 62 0.61 -4.69 -9.33
N GLU A 63 -0.31 -5.65 -9.19
CA GLU A 63 -0.01 -7.06 -9.50
C GLU A 63 0.18 -7.27 -11.01
N GLU A 64 -0.62 -6.62 -11.86
CA GLU A 64 -0.43 -6.62 -13.31
C GLU A 64 0.95 -6.06 -13.70
N LEU A 65 1.35 -4.91 -13.12
CA LEU A 65 2.67 -4.33 -13.36
C LEU A 65 3.81 -5.25 -12.89
N LYS A 66 3.62 -5.95 -11.77
CA LYS A 66 4.60 -6.92 -11.25
C LYS A 66 4.73 -8.13 -12.17
N GLN A 67 3.62 -8.63 -12.72
CA GLN A 67 3.62 -9.72 -13.69
C GLN A 67 4.28 -9.32 -15.00
N ALA A 68 3.96 -8.12 -15.51
CA ALA A 68 4.58 -7.56 -16.70
C ALA A 68 6.11 -7.47 -16.55
N ARG A 69 6.61 -6.96 -15.42
CA ARG A 69 8.06 -6.91 -15.13
C ARG A 69 8.72 -8.28 -15.14
N LYS A 70 8.11 -9.27 -14.49
CA LYS A 70 8.63 -10.65 -14.47
C LYS A 70 8.73 -11.28 -15.84
N ALA A 71 7.84 -10.94 -16.77
CA ALA A 71 7.87 -11.48 -18.13
C ALA A 71 9.15 -11.08 -18.89
N PHE A 72 9.79 -9.96 -18.52
CA PHE A 72 11.04 -9.50 -19.13
C PHE A 72 12.30 -10.05 -18.44
N ASP A 73 12.26 -10.37 -17.14
CA ASP A 73 13.41 -10.94 -16.42
C ASP A 73 13.75 -12.38 -16.86
N VAL A 74 12.79 -13.12 -17.43
CA VAL A 74 13.01 -14.51 -17.90
C VAL A 74 13.78 -14.57 -19.23
N ASP A 75 13.88 -13.45 -19.97
CA ASP A 75 14.53 -13.41 -21.27
C ASP A 75 16.05 -13.18 -21.20
N GLU A 76 16.60 -12.55 -20.14
CA GLU A 76 18.04 -12.35 -20.01
C GLU A 76 18.82 -13.66 -19.81
N GLU A 77 18.32 -14.60 -18.99
CA GLU A 77 19.01 -15.88 -18.77
C GLU A 77 19.05 -16.77 -20.03
N LYS A 78 18.02 -16.71 -20.89
CA LYS A 78 18.02 -17.47 -22.15
C LYS A 78 18.95 -16.89 -23.20
N ILE A 79 19.07 -15.56 -23.27
CA ILE A 79 19.95 -14.88 -24.23
C ILE A 79 21.43 -15.11 -23.89
N THR A 80 21.81 -15.12 -22.61
CA THR A 80 23.19 -15.40 -22.18
C THR A 80 23.64 -16.86 -22.35
N SER A 81 22.70 -17.79 -22.57
CA SER A 81 22.99 -19.20 -22.83
C SER A 81 23.10 -19.58 -24.32
N LEU A 82 22.97 -18.59 -25.21
CA LEU A 82 23.05 -18.76 -26.67
C LEU A 82 24.40 -18.32 -27.27
N ASP A 83 25.37 -17.93 -26.43
CA ASP A 83 26.78 -17.71 -26.80
C ASP A 83 27.71 -18.80 -26.23
#